data_AF-A0A0D1A2A0-F1
#
_entry.id   AF-A0A0D1A2A0-F1
#
_cell.length_a   1.000
_cell.length_b   1.000
_cell.length_c   1.000
_cell.angle_alpha   90.00
_cell.angle_beta   90.00
_cell.angle_gamma   90.00
#
_symmetry.space_group_name_H-M   'P 1'
#
loop_
_entity.id
_entity.type
_entity.pdbx_description
1 polymer ?
#
loop_
_entity_poly.entity_id
_entity_poly.type
_entity_poly.pdbx_seq_one_letter_code
_entity_poly.pdbx_strand_id
1 'polypeptide(L)' 'MNSSHNSSNDQDKEVLEKLEELENKYDKDSDKKGVIKKLIDNLKALEVSAPETDIKKIKKDLIPAIIEVLSWL' A
#
# COMPACT_ATOMS: atom_id res chain seq x y z
N MET A 1 -5.22 -1.74 -30.83
CA MET A 1 -4.81 -0.89 -29.68
C MET A 1 -5.45 -1.47 -28.44
N ASN A 2 -4.67 -2.12 -27.55
CA ASN A 2 -5.03 -2.29 -26.13
C ASN A 2 -3.86 -2.97 -25.41
N SER A 3 -2.89 -2.17 -24.97
CA SER A 3 -1.74 -2.62 -24.19
C SER A 3 -1.50 -1.64 -23.07
N SER A 4 -2.42 -1.56 -22.08
CA SER A 4 -2.20 -0.70 -20.92
C SER A 4 -2.84 -1.16 -19.60
N HIS A 5 -3.50 -2.33 -19.56
CA HIS A 5 -4.15 -2.76 -18.31
C HIS A 5 -3.25 -3.55 -17.34
N ASN A 6 -2.02 -3.91 -17.72
CA ASN A 6 -1.23 -4.85 -16.91
C ASN A 6 -0.31 -4.20 -15.86
N SER A 7 0.02 -2.90 -15.93
CA SER A 7 0.99 -2.31 -14.98
C SER A 7 0.40 -1.93 -13.62
N SER A 8 -0.91 -1.72 -13.54
CA SER A 8 -1.56 -1.26 -12.31
C SER A 8 -1.63 -2.35 -11.24
N ASN A 9 -1.72 -3.62 -11.66
CA ASN A 9 -1.86 -4.75 -10.74
C ASN A 9 -0.53 -5.16 -10.11
N ASP A 10 0.58 -5.01 -10.85
CA ASP A 10 1.92 -5.31 -10.36
C ASP A 10 2.39 -4.29 -9.30
N GLN A 11 2.08 -3.00 -9.46
CA GLN A 11 2.48 -1.98 -8.47
C GLN A 11 1.74 -2.13 -7.14
N ASP A 12 0.46 -2.46 -7.16
CA ASP A 12 -0.33 -2.66 -5.94
C ASP A 12 0.20 -3.85 -5.12
N LYS A 13 0.60 -4.91 -5.82
CA LYS A 13 1.19 -6.09 -5.20
C LYS A 13 2.56 -5.82 -4.60
N GLU A 14 3.45 -5.15 -5.34
CA GLU A 14 4.80 -4.79 -4.85
C GLU A 14 4.73 -3.96 -3.56
N VAL A 15 3.75 -3.06 -3.48
CA VAL A 15 3.60 -2.19 -2.31
C VAL A 15 3.09 -2.95 -1.10
N LEU A 16 2.09 -3.82 -1.30
CA LEU A 16 1.61 -4.69 -0.23
C LEU A 16 2.74 -5.57 0.32
N GLU A 17 3.56 -6.15 -0.56
CA GLU A 17 4.74 -6.94 -0.15
C GLU A 17 5.72 -6.09 0.68
N LYS A 18 6.05 -4.86 0.24
CA LYS A 18 6.93 -3.95 1.00
C LYS A 18 6.36 -3.56 2.37
N LEU A 19 5.05 -3.35 2.46
CA LEU A 19 4.39 -3.04 3.73
C LEU A 19 4.39 -4.25 4.67
N GLU A 20 4.18 -5.47 4.16
CA GLU A 20 4.30 -6.70 4.94
C GLU A 20 5.74 -6.95 5.42
N GLU A 21 6.75 -6.64 4.60
CA GLU A 21 8.16 -6.67 5.02
C GLU A 21 8.44 -5.65 6.14
N LEU A 22 7.89 -4.43 6.03
CA LEU A 22 8.03 -3.40 7.07
C LEU A 22 7.29 -3.79 8.36
N GLU A 23 6.11 -4.41 8.27
CA GLU A 23 5.38 -4.91 9.45
C GLU A 23 6.26 -5.90 10.23
N ASN A 24 6.91 -6.83 9.52
CA ASN A 24 7.83 -7.80 10.10
C ASN A 24 9.10 -7.14 10.65
N LYS A 25 9.65 -6.15 9.95
CA LYS A 25 10.83 -5.39 10.41
C LYS A 25 10.56 -4.67 11.73
N TYR A 26 9.36 -4.14 11.91
CA TYR A 26 8.93 -3.45 13.12
C TYR A 26 8.16 -4.35 14.10
N ASP A 27 8.31 -5.67 14.03
CA ASP A 27 7.57 -6.62 14.89
C ASP A 27 7.68 -6.30 16.40
N LYS A 28 8.85 -5.79 16.83
CA LYS A 28 9.15 -5.41 18.22
C LYS A 28 8.66 -4.02 18.62
N ASP A 29 8.27 -3.20 17.66
CA ASP A 29 7.75 -1.84 17.87
C ASP A 29 6.23 -1.87 17.65
N SER A 30 5.48 -2.09 18.73
CA SER A 30 4.03 -2.29 18.67
C SER A 30 3.28 -1.12 18.05
N ASP A 31 3.79 0.10 18.20
CA ASP A 31 3.17 1.31 17.65
C ASP A 31 3.41 1.39 16.14
N LYS A 32 4.66 1.22 15.68
CA LYS A 32 4.97 1.20 14.24
C LYS A 32 4.29 0.02 13.54
N LYS A 33 4.31 -1.17 14.14
CA LYS A 33 3.61 -2.36 13.63
C LYS A 33 2.10 -2.10 13.49
N GLY A 34 1.49 -1.48 14.50
CA GLY A 34 0.07 -1.15 14.48
C GLY A 34 -0.32 -0.16 13.38
N VAL A 35 0.53 0.84 13.11
CA VAL A 35 0.33 1.78 12.00
C VAL A 35 0.44 1.09 10.64
N ILE A 36 1.47 0.27 10.45
CA ILE A 36 1.68 -0.47 9.19
C ILE A 36 0.54 -1.45 8.92
N LYS A 37 0.09 -2.17 9.94
CA LYS A 37 -1.05 -3.08 9.84
C LYS A 37 -2.34 -2.36 9.42
N LYS A 38 -2.64 -1.20 10.02
CA LYS A 38 -3.79 -0.36 9.62
C LYS A 38 -3.69 0.11 8.17
N LEU A 39 -2.49 0.44 7.71
CA LEU A 39 -2.26 0.83 6.31
C LEU A 39 -2.54 -0.33 5.35
N ILE A 40 -2.08 -1.54 5.68
CA ILE A 40 -2.37 -2.76 4.90
C ILE A 40 -3.87 -3.04 4.84
N ASP A 41 -4.56 -3.01 6.00
CA ASP A 41 -6.02 -3.23 6.06
C ASP A 41 -6.79 -2.19 5.25
N ASN A 42 -6.40 -0.91 5.32
CA ASN A 42 -7.03 0.15 4.55
C ASN A 42 -6.82 -0.02 3.03
N LEU A 43 -5.62 -0.42 2.59
CA LEU A 43 -5.34 -0.67 1.18
C LEU A 43 -6.13 -1.87 0.64
N LYS A 44 -6.24 -2.96 1.43
CA LYS A 44 -7.06 -4.13 1.09
C LYS A 44 -8.54 -3.77 1.04
N ALA A 45 -9.03 -2.95 1.97
CA ALA A 45 -10.43 -2.50 2.00
C ALA A 45 -10.76 -1.55 0.84
N LEU A 46 -9.81 -0.71 0.42
CA LEU A 46 -9.96 0.16 -0.74
C LEU A 46 -10.19 -0.65 -2.02
N GLU A 47 -9.53 -1.80 -2.17
CA GLU A 47 -9.73 -2.69 -3.32
C GLU A 47 -11.17 -3.23 -3.45
N VAL A 48 -11.92 -3.27 -2.33
CA VAL A 48 -13.29 -3.81 -2.27
C VAL A 48 -14.36 -2.74 -2.47
N SER A 49 -14.06 -1.46 -2.22
CA SER A 49 -15.10 -0.47 -1.91
C SER A 49 -15.31 0.67 -2.91
N ALA A 50 -14.51 0.82 -3.97
CA ALA A 50 -14.59 1.98 -4.86
C ALA A 50 -14.43 1.64 -6.35
N PRO A 51 -14.91 2.51 -7.26
CA PRO A 51 -14.64 2.36 -8.69
C PRO A 51 -13.13 2.37 -8.95
N GLU A 52 -12.64 1.42 -9.75
CA GLU A 52 -11.21 1.18 -10.01
C GLU A 52 -10.39 2.45 -10.30
N THR A 53 -11.03 3.48 -10.89
CA THR A 53 -10.39 4.71 -11.33
C THR A 53 -9.97 5.63 -10.17
N ASP A 54 -10.77 5.70 -9.10
CA ASP A 54 -10.48 6.54 -7.93
C ASP A 54 -9.50 5.84 -6.99
N ILE A 55 -9.62 4.52 -6.83
CA ILE A 55 -8.68 3.72 -6.03
C ILE A 55 -7.28 3.76 -6.63
N LYS A 56 -7.14 3.62 -7.96
CA LYS A 56 -5.82 3.66 -8.63
C LYS A 56 -5.11 5.00 -8.41
N LYS A 57 -5.85 6.10 -8.33
CA LYS A 57 -5.30 7.43 -8.03
C LYS A 57 -4.85 7.55 -6.58
N ILE A 58 -5.71 7.12 -5.65
CA ILE A 58 -5.43 7.11 -4.21
C ILE A 58 -4.20 6.24 -3.92
N LYS A 59 -4.14 5.01 -4.45
CA LYS A 59 -3.00 4.12 -4.29
C LYS A 59 -1.71 4.76 -4.83
N LYS A 60 -1.73 5.31 -6.05
CA LYS A 60 -0.54 5.92 -6.67
C LYS A 60 0.04 7.11 -5.90
N ASP A 61 -0.80 7.96 -5.32
CA ASP A 61 -0.34 9.17 -4.60
C ASP A 61 -0.04 8.93 -3.11
N LEU A 62 -0.84 8.11 -2.41
CA LEU A 62 -0.66 7.88 -0.98
C LEU A 62 0.46 6.89 -0.66
N ILE A 63 0.62 5.84 -1.47
CA ILE A 63 1.60 4.79 -1.19
C ILE A 63 3.04 5.31 -1.10
N PRO A 64 3.55 6.11 -2.06
CA PRO A 64 4.91 6.64 -1.99
C PRO A 64 5.09 7.54 -0.75
N ALA A 65 4.09 8.34 -0.41
CA ALA A 65 4.11 9.21 0.76
C ALA A 65 4.15 8.39 2.07
N ILE A 66 3.42 7.28 2.14
CA ILE A 66 3.44 6.36 3.28
C ILE A 66 4.82 5.71 3.44
N ILE A 67 5.42 5.23 2.36
CA ILE A 67 6.76 4.63 2.38
C ILE A 67 7.81 5.68 2.79
N GLU A 68 7.71 6.90 2.29
CA GLU A 68 8.61 8.01 2.64
C GLU A 68 8.52 8.35 4.14
N VAL A 69 7.31 8.48 4.69
CA VAL A 69 7.10 8.74 6.13
C VAL A 69 7.65 7.59 6.98
N LEU A 70 7.43 6.33 6.57
CA LEU A 70 7.99 5.17 7.27
C LEU A 70 9.53 5.09 7.17
N SER A 71 10.14 5.69 6.14
CA SER A 71 11.60 5.75 5.98
C SER A 71 12.25 6.82 6.86
N TRP A 72 11.47 7.80 7.33
CA TRP A 72 11.96 8.85 8.24
C TRP A 72 11.88 8.45 9.72
N LEU A 73 11.14 7.38 10.04
CA LEU A 73 10.89 6.87 11.39
C LEU A 73 11.85 5.75 11.81
#